data_AF-A0A0C9ZZN3-F1
#
_entry.id   AF-A0A0C9ZZN3-F1
#
_cell.length_a   1.000
_cell.length_b   1.000
_cell.length_c   1.000
_cell.angle_alpha   90.00
_cell.angle_beta   90.00
_cell.angle_gamma   90.00
#
_symmetry.space_group_name_H-M   'P 1'
#
loop_
_entity.id
_entity.type
_entity.pdbx_description
1 polymer ?
#
loop_
_entity_poly.entity_id
_entity_poly.type
_entity_poly.pdbx_seq_one_letter_code
_entity_poly.pdbx_strand_id
1 'polypeptide(L)'
;MPANGSHNGVSLVHHHPDYYLKDGNITFLVDGTLFRVHKHFFERESQFFAEEFAKAPQKGTSDSSAYRLYNVTIADFSKFLWVWYSPSYRRERKDKDHWLTILQLSTNWQFPDMKKLAVDELQKLDIEPVEKIVTYDRYNIDRSLLLPAFKLLCKRASRMSAEEGEQLKMPIVLGIHEARERAIRSAAESGCLSPTSADADDEELERILNDVFTLNSHATNRQGLQSQVTPNPVPIIKTPKPNLNGTANGNGSSAPGSVSRGFPSETVVGLIEIVYPE
;
A
#
# COMPACT_ATOMS: atom_id res chain seq x y z
N MET A 1 -57.45 -22.28 -0.19
CA MET A 1 -56.17 -21.92 -0.81
C MET A 1 -55.86 -20.47 -0.48
N PRO A 2 -55.06 -20.15 0.55
CA PRO A 2 -54.62 -18.77 0.76
C PRO A 2 -53.21 -18.52 0.20
N ALA A 3 -53.16 -17.43 -0.57
CA ALA A 3 -52.12 -16.43 -0.74
C ALA A 3 -50.63 -16.83 -0.68
N ASN A 4 -50.02 -16.71 -1.86
CA ASN A 4 -48.60 -16.69 -2.16
C ASN A 4 -47.90 -15.55 -1.41
N GLY A 5 -47.09 -15.88 -0.40
CA GLY A 5 -46.21 -14.93 0.29
C GLY A 5 -45.03 -14.57 -0.59
N SER A 6 -45.11 -13.43 -1.27
CA SER A 6 -43.96 -12.83 -1.95
C SER A 6 -43.04 -12.21 -0.89
N HIS A 7 -42.02 -12.95 -0.47
CA HIS A 7 -40.89 -12.43 0.30
C HIS A 7 -40.08 -11.48 -0.60
N ASN A 8 -40.50 -10.21 -0.66
CA ASN A 8 -39.61 -9.12 -1.04
C ASN A 8 -38.64 -8.89 0.13
N GLY A 9 -37.51 -9.59 0.11
CA GLY A 9 -36.37 -9.27 0.95
C GLY A 9 -35.76 -7.94 0.51
N VAL A 10 -36.36 -6.82 0.92
CA VAL A 10 -35.73 -5.51 0.81
C VAL A 10 -34.51 -5.57 1.70
N SER A 11 -33.33 -5.71 1.11
CA SER A 11 -32.06 -5.57 1.84
C SER A 11 -32.09 -4.19 2.47
N LEU A 12 -32.25 -4.12 3.80
CA LEU A 12 -32.28 -2.87 4.52
C LEU A 12 -30.86 -2.29 4.43
N VAL A 13 -30.68 -1.32 3.55
CA VAL A 13 -29.39 -0.67 3.39
C VAL A 13 -29.24 0.36 4.50
N HIS A 14 -28.17 0.27 5.27
CA HIS A 14 -27.91 1.14 6.43
C HIS A 14 -26.84 2.18 6.11
N HIS A 15 -26.88 3.34 6.74
CA HIS A 15 -25.80 4.32 6.65
C HIS A 15 -24.78 4.07 7.77
N HIS A 16 -23.49 4.07 7.43
CA HIS A 16 -22.45 3.95 8.46
C HIS A 16 -22.49 5.18 9.38
N PRO A 17 -22.50 5.02 10.71
CA PRO A 17 -22.66 6.15 11.65
C PRO A 17 -21.55 7.20 11.51
N ASP A 18 -20.31 6.77 11.32
CA ASP A 18 -19.15 7.68 11.32
C ASP A 18 -18.66 8.08 9.92
N TYR A 19 -19.01 7.30 8.89
CA TYR A 19 -18.42 7.41 7.56
C TYR A 19 -19.47 7.62 6.47
N TYR A 20 -20.63 8.16 6.85
CA TYR A 20 -21.64 8.67 5.93
C TYR A 20 -21.66 10.20 6.02
N LEU A 21 -20.66 10.82 5.40
CA LEU A 21 -20.38 12.25 5.49
C LEU A 21 -21.36 13.06 4.63
N LYS A 22 -21.75 14.25 5.08
CA LYS A 22 -22.70 15.11 4.35
C LYS A 22 -22.10 15.72 3.09
N ASP A 23 -20.81 15.99 3.13
CA ASP A 23 -19.98 16.58 2.07
C ASP A 23 -19.25 15.54 1.21
N GLY A 24 -19.40 14.25 1.52
CA GLY A 24 -18.85 13.16 0.72
C GLY A 24 -19.45 13.11 -0.69
N ASN A 25 -18.62 12.79 -1.67
CA ASN A 25 -18.93 12.79 -3.10
C ASN A 25 -18.70 11.43 -3.78
N ILE A 26 -18.44 10.37 -3.00
CA ILE A 26 -18.53 8.98 -3.43
C ILE A 26 -19.23 8.15 -2.34
N THR A 27 -20.17 7.31 -2.74
CA THR A 27 -20.86 6.35 -1.87
C THR A 27 -20.42 4.93 -2.21
N PHE A 28 -19.87 4.21 -1.23
CA PHE A 28 -19.55 2.78 -1.30
C PHE A 28 -20.62 1.94 -0.61
N LEU A 29 -20.86 0.72 -1.09
CA LEU A 29 -21.72 -0.28 -0.45
C LEU A 29 -20.87 -1.47 -0.02
N VAL A 30 -20.83 -1.75 1.29
CA VAL A 30 -20.04 -2.81 1.93
C VAL A 30 -20.96 -3.59 2.85
N ASP A 31 -21.16 -4.90 2.60
CA ASP A 31 -22.04 -5.77 3.40
C ASP A 31 -23.39 -5.14 3.81
N GLY A 32 -24.07 -4.50 2.85
CA GLY A 32 -25.38 -3.86 3.10
C GLY A 32 -25.32 -2.49 3.79
N THR A 33 -24.12 -1.96 4.04
CA THR A 33 -23.91 -0.65 4.66
C THR A 33 -23.29 0.35 3.67
N LEU A 34 -23.87 1.55 3.60
CA LEU A 34 -23.40 2.66 2.80
C LEU A 34 -22.39 3.50 3.57
N PHE A 35 -21.28 3.78 2.89
CA PHE A 35 -20.24 4.70 3.33
C PHE A 35 -20.21 5.84 2.33
N ARG A 36 -20.36 7.08 2.77
CA ARG A 36 -20.25 8.27 1.92
C ARG A 36 -19.06 9.10 2.34
N VAL A 37 -18.04 9.16 1.49
CA VAL A 37 -16.72 9.71 1.80
C VAL A 37 -16.21 10.59 0.66
N HIS A 38 -15.02 11.16 0.81
CA HIS A 38 -14.40 12.00 -0.21
C HIS A 38 -13.64 11.15 -1.26
N LYS A 39 -14.12 11.20 -2.50
CA LYS A 39 -13.56 10.55 -3.70
C LYS A 39 -12.11 10.92 -3.94
N HIS A 40 -11.74 12.16 -3.59
CA HIS A 40 -10.40 12.71 -3.79
C HIS A 40 -9.29 11.84 -3.18
N PHE A 41 -9.49 11.27 -1.98
CA PHE A 41 -8.48 10.42 -1.34
C PHE A 41 -8.20 9.15 -2.16
N PHE A 42 -9.24 8.55 -2.72
CA PHE A 42 -9.15 7.34 -3.53
C PHE A 42 -8.51 7.62 -4.89
N GLU A 43 -8.92 8.68 -5.59
CA GLU A 43 -8.35 9.04 -6.90
C GLU A 43 -6.90 9.51 -6.82
N ARG A 44 -6.55 10.25 -5.75
CA ARG A 44 -5.19 10.77 -5.59
C ARG A 44 -4.20 9.68 -5.21
N GLU A 45 -4.59 8.80 -4.29
CA GLU A 45 -3.65 7.85 -3.67
C GLU A 45 -3.71 6.45 -4.28
N SER A 46 -4.67 6.15 -5.15
CA SER A 46 -4.80 4.86 -5.84
C SER A 46 -5.06 5.03 -7.32
N GLN A 47 -4.11 4.55 -8.14
CA GLN A 47 -4.28 4.48 -9.59
C GLN A 47 -5.44 3.56 -9.98
N PHE A 48 -5.61 2.45 -9.25
CA PHE A 48 -6.73 1.53 -9.44
C PHE A 48 -8.07 2.25 -9.34
N PHE A 49 -8.31 3.00 -8.27
CA PHE A 49 -9.58 3.73 -8.11
C PHE A 49 -9.71 4.92 -9.05
N ALA A 50 -8.61 5.61 -9.38
CA ALA A 50 -8.62 6.69 -10.37
C ALA A 50 -9.12 6.19 -11.74
N GLU A 51 -8.58 5.07 -12.21
CA GLU A 51 -9.01 4.45 -13.48
C GLU A 51 -10.43 3.91 -13.40
N GLU A 52 -10.79 3.27 -12.30
CA GLU A 52 -12.09 2.64 -12.12
C GLU A 52 -13.22 3.67 -12.08
N PHE A 53 -13.01 4.81 -11.41
CA PHE A 53 -13.96 5.91 -11.40
C PHE A 53 -14.01 6.67 -12.73
N ALA A 54 -12.92 6.71 -13.51
CA ALA A 54 -12.93 7.29 -14.84
C ALA A 54 -13.77 6.46 -15.83
N LYS A 55 -13.73 5.12 -15.71
CA LYS A 55 -14.54 4.21 -16.54
C LYS A 55 -16.04 4.29 -16.24
N ALA A 56 -16.40 4.50 -14.97
CA ALA A 56 -17.79 4.52 -14.52
C ALA A 56 -18.10 5.77 -13.67
N PRO A 57 -18.14 6.98 -14.25
CA PRO A 57 -18.26 8.23 -13.50
C PRO A 57 -19.60 8.40 -12.77
N GLN A 58 -20.62 7.66 -13.19
CA GLN A 58 -21.96 7.66 -12.56
C GLN A 58 -22.03 6.70 -11.35
N LYS A 59 -21.03 5.84 -11.14
CA LYS A 59 -21.04 4.85 -10.06
C LYS A 59 -20.58 5.50 -8.76
N GLY A 60 -21.38 5.33 -7.72
CA GLY A 60 -21.14 5.89 -6.39
C GLY A 60 -21.54 7.36 -6.24
N THR A 61 -22.21 7.98 -7.21
CA THR A 61 -22.68 9.37 -7.08
C THR A 61 -23.93 9.51 -6.22
N SER A 62 -24.64 8.41 -5.96
CA SER A 62 -25.82 8.34 -5.11
C SER A 62 -25.89 7.00 -4.36
N ASP A 63 -26.78 6.90 -3.37
CA ASP A 63 -27.01 5.67 -2.63
C ASP A 63 -27.54 4.54 -3.53
N SER A 64 -28.38 4.87 -4.52
CA SER A 64 -28.93 3.92 -5.49
C SER A 64 -27.90 3.43 -6.52
N SER A 65 -26.81 4.16 -6.71
CA SER A 65 -25.72 3.84 -7.64
C SER A 65 -24.42 3.47 -6.92
N ALA A 66 -24.48 3.19 -5.61
CA ALA A 66 -23.32 3.02 -4.74
C ALA A 66 -22.26 2.06 -5.33
N TYR A 67 -21.00 2.43 -5.15
CA TYR A 67 -19.87 1.61 -5.57
C TYR A 67 -19.75 0.40 -4.63
N ARG A 68 -20.18 -0.78 -5.10
CA ARG A 68 -20.13 -2.00 -4.29
C ARG A 68 -18.71 -2.53 -4.16
N LEU A 69 -18.26 -2.72 -2.92
CA LEU A 69 -17.03 -3.44 -2.58
C LEU A 69 -17.43 -4.87 -2.20
N TYR A 70 -16.72 -5.83 -2.76
CA TYR A 70 -16.91 -7.26 -2.50
C TYR A 70 -15.74 -7.78 -1.66
N ASN A 71 -15.98 -8.81 -0.86
CA ASN A 71 -14.97 -9.48 -0.03
C ASN A 71 -14.26 -8.53 0.97
N VAL A 72 -14.99 -7.53 1.45
CA VAL A 72 -14.51 -6.56 2.45
C VAL A 72 -15.60 -6.39 3.48
N THR A 73 -15.25 -6.56 4.75
CA THR A 73 -16.20 -6.38 5.84
C THR A 73 -16.37 -4.90 6.17
N ILE A 74 -17.51 -4.54 6.80
CA ILE A 74 -17.76 -3.19 7.33
C ILE A 74 -16.61 -2.75 8.24
N ALA A 75 -16.16 -3.63 9.13
CA ALA A 75 -15.09 -3.34 10.07
C ALA A 75 -13.76 -3.05 9.36
N ASP A 76 -13.42 -3.84 8.34
CA ASP A 76 -12.16 -3.68 7.63
C ASP A 76 -12.11 -2.42 6.80
N PHE A 77 -13.21 -2.07 6.12
CA PHE A 77 -13.30 -0.80 5.42
C PHE A 77 -13.25 0.39 6.38
N SER A 78 -13.87 0.28 7.56
CA SER A 78 -13.79 1.30 8.61
C SER A 78 -12.38 1.51 9.15
N LYS A 79 -11.57 0.44 9.31
CA LYS A 79 -10.14 0.54 9.67
C LYS A 79 -9.34 1.23 8.57
N PHE A 80 -9.63 0.94 7.30
CA PHE A 80 -8.97 1.58 6.17
C PHE A 80 -9.25 3.09 6.12
N LEU A 81 -10.52 3.49 6.26
CA LEU A 81 -10.93 4.90 6.26
C LEU A 81 -10.37 5.67 7.45
N TRP A 82 -10.15 5.01 8.59
CA TRP A 82 -9.64 5.64 9.82
C TRP A 82 -8.35 6.45 9.59
N VAL A 83 -7.50 6.05 8.64
CA VAL A 83 -6.23 6.74 8.32
C VAL A 83 -6.45 8.20 7.89
N TRP A 84 -7.48 8.48 7.10
CA TRP A 84 -7.77 9.84 6.63
C TRP A 84 -8.69 10.63 7.55
N TYR A 85 -9.62 9.94 8.23
CA TYR A 85 -10.72 10.58 8.92
C TYR A 85 -10.54 10.68 10.44
N SER A 86 -9.57 9.98 11.03
CA SER A 86 -9.26 10.15 12.45
C SER A 86 -8.36 11.36 12.67
N PRO A 87 -8.77 12.37 13.46
CA PRO A 87 -7.89 13.48 13.86
C PRO A 87 -6.66 13.02 14.67
N SER A 88 -6.69 11.78 15.15
CA SER A 88 -5.70 11.19 16.04
C SER A 88 -4.96 10.02 15.41
N TYR A 89 -5.03 9.81 14.10
CA TYR A 89 -4.39 8.63 13.48
C TYR A 89 -2.87 8.52 13.76
N ARG A 90 -2.19 9.65 13.98
CA ARG A 90 -0.77 9.68 14.38
C ARG A 90 -0.51 9.47 15.87
N ARG A 91 -1.53 9.64 16.72
CA ARG A 91 -1.43 9.58 18.19
C ARG A 91 -1.97 8.27 18.76
N GLU A 92 -3.01 7.74 18.15
CA GLU A 92 -3.61 6.47 18.53
C GLU A 92 -2.78 5.32 17.97
N ARG A 93 -2.15 4.55 18.86
CA ARG A 93 -1.57 3.26 18.49
C ARG A 93 -2.68 2.28 18.18
N LYS A 94 -2.57 1.60 17.03
CA LYS A 94 -3.41 0.46 16.69
C LYS A 94 -2.62 -0.83 16.83
N ASP A 95 -3.36 -1.92 16.99
CA ASP A 95 -2.79 -3.26 17.11
C ASP A 95 -2.31 -3.79 15.74
N LYS A 96 -1.69 -4.97 15.79
CA LYS A 96 -1.20 -5.69 14.61
C LYS A 96 -2.32 -5.93 13.61
N ASP A 97 -3.47 -6.45 14.05
CA ASP A 97 -4.56 -6.86 13.17
C ASP A 97 -5.15 -5.69 12.40
N HIS A 98 -5.23 -4.51 13.03
CA HIS A 98 -5.66 -3.29 12.36
C HIS A 98 -4.71 -2.90 11.22
N TRP A 99 -3.39 -2.90 11.47
CA TRP A 99 -2.41 -2.57 10.44
C TRP A 99 -2.29 -3.65 9.35
N LEU A 100 -2.50 -4.93 9.70
CA LEU A 100 -2.59 -6.02 8.71
C LEU A 100 -3.78 -5.84 7.77
N THR A 101 -4.95 -5.44 8.29
CA THR A 101 -6.11 -5.10 7.44
C THR A 101 -5.78 -3.94 6.50
N ILE A 102 -5.17 -2.87 7.00
CA ILE A 102 -4.79 -1.72 6.16
C ILE A 102 -3.77 -2.14 5.10
N LEU A 103 -2.78 -2.94 5.46
CA LEU A 103 -1.77 -3.48 4.54
C LEU A 103 -2.42 -4.32 3.42
N GLN A 104 -3.38 -5.17 3.77
CA GLN A 104 -4.11 -6.00 2.81
C GLN A 104 -4.90 -5.15 1.81
N LEU A 105 -5.72 -4.23 2.31
CA LEU A 105 -6.58 -3.40 1.46
C LEU A 105 -5.77 -2.41 0.61
N SER A 106 -4.73 -1.80 1.19
CA SER A 106 -3.83 -0.91 0.45
C SER A 106 -3.04 -1.64 -0.63
N THR A 107 -2.69 -2.91 -0.43
CA THR A 107 -2.05 -3.73 -1.46
C THR A 107 -3.05 -4.07 -2.57
N ASN A 108 -4.24 -4.55 -2.22
CA ASN A 108 -5.26 -4.98 -3.19
C ASN A 108 -5.77 -3.83 -4.06
N TRP A 109 -5.91 -2.64 -3.47
CA TRP A 109 -6.39 -1.45 -4.15
C TRP A 109 -5.28 -0.50 -4.59
N GLN A 110 -4.01 -0.95 -4.53
CA GLN A 110 -2.86 -0.20 -5.03
C GLN A 110 -2.73 1.23 -4.44
N PHE A 111 -2.77 1.33 -3.10
CA PHE A 111 -2.42 2.55 -2.35
C PHE A 111 -0.97 2.46 -1.85
N PRO A 112 0.05 2.86 -2.64
CA PRO A 112 1.45 2.67 -2.28
C PRO A 112 1.86 3.40 -0.99
N ASP A 113 1.39 4.63 -0.79
CA ASP A 113 1.73 5.41 0.40
C ASP A 113 1.08 4.84 1.67
N MET A 114 -0.17 4.39 1.57
CA MET A 114 -0.85 3.74 2.70
C MET A 114 -0.25 2.36 3.00
N LYS A 115 0.17 1.62 1.96
CA LYS A 115 0.92 0.36 2.12
C LYS A 115 2.21 0.60 2.88
N LYS A 116 2.97 1.63 2.48
CA LYS A 116 4.21 2.01 3.17
C LYS A 116 3.95 2.40 4.62
N LEU A 117 2.93 3.21 4.88
CA LEU A 117 2.54 3.58 6.25
C LEU A 117 2.24 2.34 7.10
N ALA A 118 1.46 1.39 6.59
CA ALA A 118 1.15 0.17 7.32
C ALA A 118 2.41 -0.67 7.62
N VAL A 119 3.34 -0.76 6.67
CA VAL A 119 4.64 -1.43 6.87
C VAL A 119 5.46 -0.74 7.97
N ASP A 120 5.55 0.59 7.93
CA ASP A 120 6.30 1.38 8.91
C ASP A 120 5.73 1.21 10.33
N GLU A 121 4.41 1.09 10.48
CA GLU A 121 3.76 0.86 11.77
C GLU A 121 3.91 -0.60 12.24
N LEU A 122 3.79 -1.59 11.35
CA LEU A 122 4.05 -3.00 11.67
C LEU A 122 5.50 -3.24 12.10
N GLN A 123 6.47 -2.48 11.58
CA GLN A 123 7.86 -2.56 12.02
C GLN A 123 8.08 -2.12 13.47
N LYS A 124 7.18 -1.30 14.03
CA LYS A 124 7.26 -0.83 15.42
C LYS A 124 6.63 -1.79 16.43
N LEU A 125 5.91 -2.81 15.94
CA LEU A 125 5.24 -3.79 16.77
C LEU A 125 6.13 -5.03 16.97
N ASP A 126 5.96 -5.67 18.12
CA ASP A 126 6.53 -6.98 18.37
C ASP A 126 5.65 -8.04 17.69
N ILE A 127 6.13 -8.58 16.57
CA ILE A 127 5.45 -9.59 15.76
C ILE A 127 6.36 -10.80 15.71
N GLU A 128 5.77 -11.97 15.88
CA GLU A 128 6.49 -13.24 15.83
C GLU A 128 7.27 -13.35 14.50
N PRO A 129 8.57 -13.73 14.52
CA PRO A 129 9.41 -13.70 13.32
C PRO A 129 8.87 -14.48 12.12
N VAL A 130 8.31 -15.68 12.32
CA VAL A 130 7.72 -16.48 11.23
C VAL A 130 6.51 -15.77 10.64
N GLU A 131 5.58 -15.30 11.47
CA GLU A 131 4.41 -14.51 11.04
C GLU A 131 4.84 -13.26 10.26
N LYS A 132 5.88 -12.56 10.74
CA LYS A 132 6.42 -11.38 10.07
C LYS A 132 6.98 -11.72 8.69
N ILE A 133 7.76 -12.79 8.57
CA ILE A 133 8.32 -13.21 7.27
C ILE A 133 7.21 -13.60 6.29
N VAL A 134 6.22 -14.38 6.74
CA VAL A 134 5.08 -14.80 5.91
C VAL A 134 4.28 -13.60 5.42
N THR A 135 4.03 -12.63 6.30
CA THR A 135 3.33 -11.39 5.98
C THR A 135 4.10 -10.60 4.91
N TYR A 136 5.41 -10.48 5.06
CA TYR A 136 6.25 -9.67 4.17
C TYR A 136 6.33 -10.29 2.79
N ASP A 137 6.42 -11.61 2.71
CA ASP A 137 6.43 -12.33 1.44
C ASP A 137 5.05 -12.29 0.76
N ARG A 138 3.95 -12.48 1.51
CA ARG A 138 2.57 -12.39 1.01
C ARG A 138 2.27 -11.04 0.36
N TYR A 139 2.67 -9.95 0.99
CA TYR A 139 2.39 -8.60 0.49
C TYR A 139 3.54 -8.01 -0.33
N ASN A 140 4.55 -8.81 -0.70
CA ASN A 140 5.72 -8.36 -1.47
C ASN A 140 6.35 -7.08 -0.89
N ILE A 141 6.67 -7.13 0.41
CA ILE A 141 7.36 -6.07 1.15
C ILE A 141 8.87 -6.30 1.03
N ASP A 142 9.64 -5.22 1.08
CA ASP A 142 11.10 -5.27 1.04
C ASP A 142 11.66 -6.20 2.13
N ARG A 143 12.37 -7.24 1.69
CA ARG A 143 12.99 -8.24 2.56
C ARG A 143 14.14 -7.67 3.39
N SER A 144 14.74 -6.55 2.99
CA SER A 144 15.79 -5.88 3.78
C SER A 144 15.33 -5.56 5.20
N LEU A 145 14.02 -5.34 5.39
CA LEU A 145 13.37 -5.05 6.66
C LEU A 145 13.17 -6.29 7.56
N LEU A 146 13.48 -7.49 7.06
CA LEU A 146 13.37 -8.76 7.79
C LEU A 146 14.67 -9.18 8.50
N LEU A 147 15.76 -8.43 8.33
CA LEU A 147 17.04 -8.73 8.98
C LEU A 147 16.89 -8.99 10.50
N PRO A 148 16.14 -8.17 11.28
CA PRO A 148 15.92 -8.45 12.70
C PRO A 148 15.19 -9.77 12.96
N ALA A 149 14.21 -10.12 12.13
CA ALA A 149 13.42 -11.36 12.28
C ALA A 149 14.29 -12.59 11.98
N PHE A 150 15.08 -12.57 10.91
CA PHE A 150 16.01 -13.65 10.61
C PHE A 150 17.07 -13.83 11.70
N LYS A 151 17.59 -12.73 12.24
CA LYS A 151 18.54 -12.74 13.36
C LYS A 151 17.95 -13.41 14.59
N LEU A 152 16.70 -13.07 14.96
CA LEU A 152 15.99 -13.72 16.07
C LEU A 152 15.83 -15.24 15.85
N LEU A 153 15.43 -15.66 14.65
CA LEU A 153 15.30 -17.09 14.31
C LEU A 153 16.64 -17.83 14.34
N CYS A 154 17.73 -17.17 13.97
CA CYS A 154 19.06 -17.77 14.04
C CYS A 154 19.58 -17.91 15.48
N LYS A 155 19.32 -16.91 16.33
CA LYS A 155 19.77 -16.91 17.74
C LYS A 155 18.90 -17.74 18.68
N ARG A 156 17.69 -18.13 18.27
CA ARG A 156 16.80 -18.94 19.10
C ARG A 156 17.44 -20.30 19.43
N ALA A 157 17.31 -20.72 20.69
CA ALA A 157 17.82 -22.01 21.16
C ALA A 157 17.10 -23.21 20.52
N SER A 158 15.78 -23.11 20.33
CA SER A 158 15.00 -24.14 19.64
C SER A 158 15.24 -24.10 18.13
N ARG A 159 15.30 -25.29 17.55
CA ARG A 159 15.30 -25.48 16.09
C ARG A 159 13.97 -25.02 15.50
N MET A 160 13.95 -24.80 14.19
CA MET A 160 12.70 -24.60 13.47
C MET A 160 11.82 -25.84 13.63
N SER A 161 10.54 -25.64 13.96
CA SER A 161 9.58 -26.74 14.05
C SER A 161 9.02 -27.09 12.66
N ALA A 162 8.34 -28.23 12.55
CA ALA A 162 7.71 -28.63 11.29
C ALA A 162 6.59 -27.65 10.89
N GLU A 163 5.84 -27.16 11.88
CA GLU A 163 4.73 -26.21 11.71
C GLU A 163 5.21 -24.83 11.24
N GLU A 164 6.39 -24.40 11.70
CA GLU A 164 7.03 -23.17 11.21
C GLU A 164 7.56 -23.38 9.78
N GLY A 165 8.16 -24.55 9.52
CA GLY A 165 8.66 -24.92 8.20
C GLY A 165 7.56 -25.00 7.14
N GLU A 166 6.35 -25.42 7.51
CA GLU A 166 5.19 -25.47 6.62
C GLU A 166 4.64 -24.08 6.27
N GLN A 167 4.76 -23.12 7.19
CA GLN A 167 4.37 -21.73 6.94
C GLN A 167 5.38 -20.98 6.07
N LEU A 168 6.67 -21.34 6.15
CA LEU A 168 7.75 -20.69 5.43
C LEU A 168 8.00 -21.35 4.08
N LYS A 169 8.37 -20.53 3.09
CA LYS A 169 8.85 -21.06 1.81
C LYS A 169 10.18 -21.78 2.01
N MET A 170 10.38 -22.92 1.33
CA MET A 170 11.59 -23.74 1.43
C MET A 170 12.93 -22.97 1.29
N PRO A 171 13.08 -21.98 0.38
CA PRO A 171 14.31 -21.19 0.33
C PRO A 171 14.60 -20.43 1.64
N ILE A 172 13.57 -19.97 2.35
CA ILE A 172 13.74 -19.30 3.64
C ILE A 172 14.18 -20.28 4.71
N VAL A 173 13.55 -21.45 4.76
CA VAL A 173 13.92 -22.54 5.69
C VAL A 173 15.38 -22.91 5.52
N LEU A 174 15.80 -23.22 4.29
CA LEU A 174 17.18 -23.58 3.98
C LEU A 174 18.15 -22.45 4.31
N GLY A 175 17.79 -21.20 3.98
CA GLY A 175 18.62 -20.04 4.32
C GLY A 175 18.81 -19.86 5.83
N ILE A 176 17.77 -20.06 6.64
CA ILE A 176 17.89 -19.98 8.12
C ILE A 176 18.83 -21.08 8.62
N HIS A 177 18.68 -22.31 8.14
CA HIS A 177 19.55 -23.41 8.55
C HIS A 177 21.01 -23.19 8.12
N GLU A 178 21.23 -22.70 6.91
CA GLU A 178 22.56 -22.33 6.42
C GLU A 178 23.19 -21.21 7.26
N ALA A 179 22.43 -20.16 7.56
CA ALA A 179 22.91 -19.05 8.38
C ALA A 179 23.29 -19.50 9.79
N ARG A 180 22.48 -20.37 10.41
CA ARG A 180 22.78 -20.96 11.73
C ARG A 180 24.06 -21.80 11.70
N GLU A 181 24.25 -22.62 10.67
CA GLU A 181 25.46 -23.44 10.53
C GLU A 181 26.72 -22.59 10.31
N ARG A 182 26.63 -21.52 9.52
CA ARG A 182 27.73 -20.55 9.34
C ARG A 182 28.03 -19.81 10.65
N ALA A 183 27.02 -19.42 11.41
CA ALA A 183 27.16 -18.77 12.71
C ALA A 183 27.85 -19.68 13.75
N ILE A 184 27.47 -20.96 13.82
CA ILE A 184 28.11 -21.94 14.72
C ILE A 184 29.60 -22.08 14.40
N ARG A 185 29.97 -22.17 13.11
CA ARG A 185 31.37 -22.25 12.68
C ARG A 185 32.17 -21.00 13.06
N SER A 186 31.61 -19.82 12.82
CA SER A 186 32.24 -18.56 13.22
C SER A 186 32.49 -18.47 14.74
N ALA A 187 31.52 -18.90 15.55
CA ALA A 187 31.69 -18.95 17.00
C ALA A 187 32.77 -19.97 17.45
N ALA A 188 32.85 -21.13 16.78
CA ALA A 188 33.88 -22.14 17.03
C ALA A 188 35.30 -21.58 16.78
N GLU A 189 35.48 -20.87 15.67
CA GLU A 189 36.74 -20.22 15.28
C GLU A 189 37.15 -19.12 16.28
N SER A 190 36.18 -18.53 16.97
CA SER A 190 36.38 -17.54 18.03
C SER A 190 36.76 -18.17 19.39
N GLY A 191 36.91 -19.49 19.47
CA GLY A 191 37.37 -20.20 20.66
C GLY A 191 36.27 -20.75 21.58
N CYS A 192 35.00 -20.72 21.15
CA CYS A 192 33.89 -21.31 21.92
C CYS A 192 33.96 -22.84 21.90
N LEU A 193 34.03 -23.47 23.09
CA LEU A 193 34.17 -24.92 23.24
C LEU A 193 32.88 -25.72 22.92
N SER A 194 31.72 -25.06 22.88
CA SER A 194 30.42 -25.66 22.55
C SER A 194 29.53 -24.61 21.87
N PRO A 195 29.88 -24.21 20.63
CA PRO A 195 29.24 -23.08 19.97
C PRO A 195 27.82 -23.41 19.53
N THR A 196 26.93 -22.48 19.77
CA THR A 196 25.59 -22.40 19.19
C THR A 196 25.53 -21.22 18.22
N SER A 197 24.49 -21.16 17.40
CA SER A 197 24.28 -20.01 16.50
C SER A 197 24.01 -18.70 17.26
N ALA A 198 23.70 -18.76 18.56
CA ALA A 198 23.52 -17.59 19.41
C ALA A 198 24.84 -17.00 19.90
N ASP A 199 25.93 -17.77 19.88
CA ASP A 199 27.27 -17.35 20.36
C ASP A 199 28.05 -16.56 19.30
N ALA A 200 27.56 -16.51 18.06
CA ALA A 200 28.15 -15.68 17.02
C ALA A 200 27.95 -14.19 17.31
N ASP A 201 28.95 -13.39 16.96
CA ASP A 201 28.88 -11.93 17.00
C ASP A 201 27.70 -11.43 16.15
N ASP A 202 26.99 -10.42 16.65
CA ASP A 202 25.84 -9.80 16.01
C ASP A 202 26.17 -9.26 14.61
N GLU A 203 27.32 -8.62 14.44
CA GLU A 203 27.76 -8.04 13.17
C GLU A 203 28.08 -9.14 12.15
N GLU A 204 28.72 -10.22 12.60
CA GLU A 204 29.05 -11.36 11.74
C GLU A 204 27.80 -12.14 11.33
N LEU A 205 26.86 -12.35 12.26
CA LEU A 205 25.56 -12.95 11.94
C LEU A 205 24.77 -12.10 10.95
N GLU A 206 24.77 -10.77 11.10
CA GLU A 206 24.15 -9.87 10.14
C GLU A 206 24.83 -9.94 8.77
N ARG A 207 26.16 -10.04 8.70
CA ARG A 207 26.89 -10.24 7.44
C ARG A 207 26.48 -11.55 6.76
N ILE A 208 26.43 -12.65 7.51
CA ILE A 208 25.98 -13.97 7.02
C ILE A 208 24.55 -13.88 6.49
N LEU A 209 23.64 -13.25 7.22
CA LEU A 209 22.24 -13.11 6.82
C LEU A 209 22.08 -12.27 5.56
N ASN A 210 22.83 -11.18 5.44
CA ASN A 210 22.83 -10.34 4.25
C ASN A 210 23.33 -11.09 3.01
N ASP A 211 24.33 -11.97 3.17
CA ASP A 211 24.83 -12.84 2.09
C ASP A 211 23.79 -13.90 1.69
N VAL A 212 23.33 -14.70 2.67
CA VAL A 212 22.40 -15.81 2.45
C VAL A 212 21.07 -15.36 1.84
N PHE A 213 20.51 -14.24 2.31
CA PHE A 213 19.22 -13.72 1.83
C PHE A 213 19.35 -12.57 0.83
N THR A 214 20.58 -12.19 0.47
CA THR A 214 20.86 -11.10 -0.49
C THR A 214 20.15 -9.78 -0.16
N LEU A 215 20.07 -9.44 1.14
CA LEU A 215 19.23 -8.35 1.65
C LEU A 215 19.74 -6.94 1.27
N ASN A 216 21.02 -6.81 0.94
CA ASN A 216 21.67 -5.53 0.62
C ASN A 216 21.66 -5.17 -0.88
N SER A 217 21.00 -5.95 -1.73
CA SER A 217 21.00 -5.79 -3.20
C SER A 217 20.51 -4.43 -3.71
N HIS A 218 19.75 -3.68 -2.91
CA HIS A 218 19.16 -2.40 -3.32
C HIS A 218 19.92 -1.16 -2.82
N ALA A 219 20.92 -1.29 -1.94
CA ALA A 219 21.68 -0.16 -1.42
C ALA A 219 22.79 0.30 -2.38
N THR A 220 23.39 -0.62 -3.13
CA THR A 220 24.58 -0.37 -3.96
C THR A 220 24.29 0.41 -5.26
N ASN A 221 23.03 0.62 -5.64
CA ASN A 221 22.69 1.33 -6.88
C ASN A 221 22.36 2.83 -6.70
N ARG A 222 22.56 3.40 -5.50
CA ARG A 222 22.37 4.85 -5.24
C ARG A 222 23.65 5.67 -5.06
N GLN A 223 24.82 5.04 -5.00
CA GLN A 223 26.11 5.75 -4.85
C GLN A 223 26.94 5.84 -6.14
N GLY A 224 26.40 5.40 -7.28
CA GLY A 224 27.08 5.37 -8.57
C GLY A 224 26.62 6.39 -9.60
N LEU A 225 26.23 7.62 -9.22
CA LEU A 225 26.05 8.76 -10.14
C LEU A 225 26.13 10.10 -9.38
N GLN A 226 27.29 10.38 -8.79
CA GLN A 226 27.70 11.76 -8.51
C GLN A 226 28.98 12.04 -9.28
N SER A 227 28.83 12.45 -10.53
CA SER A 227 29.86 13.18 -11.27
C SER A 227 29.39 14.62 -11.45
N GLN A 228 30.12 15.49 -10.76
CA GLN A 228 30.19 16.95 -10.83
C GLN A 228 29.33 17.66 -11.90
N VAL A 229 28.37 18.45 -11.44
CA VAL A 229 27.82 19.59 -12.18
C VAL A 229 28.06 20.84 -11.35
N THR A 230 29.03 21.65 -11.77
CA THR A 230 29.28 22.98 -11.21
C THR A 230 28.12 23.92 -11.56
N PRO A 231 27.67 24.80 -10.66
CA PRO A 231 26.62 25.75 -10.99
C PRO A 231 27.19 26.90 -11.84
N ASN A 232 26.64 27.07 -13.06
CA ASN A 232 26.89 28.26 -13.88
C ASN A 232 26.29 29.51 -13.20
N PRO A 233 26.96 30.68 -13.24
CA PRO A 233 26.41 31.90 -12.67
C PRO A 233 25.32 32.51 -13.58
N VAL A 234 24.29 33.04 -12.94
CA VAL A 234 23.10 33.66 -13.55
C VAL A 234 23.47 34.97 -14.26
N PRO A 235 22.99 35.25 -15.49
CA PRO A 235 23.24 36.53 -16.15
C PRO A 235 22.31 37.64 -15.61
N ILE A 236 22.92 38.76 -15.22
CA ILE A 236 22.23 40.00 -14.82
C ILE A 236 21.63 40.67 -16.06
N ILE A 237 20.30 40.80 -16.11
CA ILE A 237 19.58 41.54 -17.13
C ILE A 237 19.82 43.05 -16.93
N LYS A 238 20.52 43.69 -17.87
CA LYS A 238 20.59 45.15 -17.97
C LYS A 238 19.31 45.68 -18.62
N THR A 239 18.64 46.62 -17.96
CA THR A 239 17.51 47.37 -18.50
C THR A 239 17.97 48.35 -19.58
N PRO A 240 17.23 48.51 -20.70
CA PRO A 240 17.38 49.68 -21.57
C PRO A 240 16.34 50.76 -21.24
N LYS A 241 16.81 52.02 -21.21
CA LYS A 241 15.99 53.25 -21.24
C LYS A 241 15.62 53.61 -22.69
N PRO A 242 14.61 54.49 -22.89
CA PRO A 242 13.68 54.43 -24.01
C PRO A 242 14.18 55.20 -25.23
N ASN A 243 13.65 54.84 -26.41
CA ASN A 243 13.64 55.78 -27.53
C ASN A 243 12.27 55.82 -28.20
N LEU A 244 11.86 57.05 -28.49
CA LEU A 244 10.59 57.51 -29.01
C LEU A 244 10.41 57.21 -30.51
N ASN A 245 9.17 57.45 -30.96
CA ASN A 245 8.62 57.43 -32.33
C ASN A 245 8.03 56.07 -32.74
N GLY A 246 6.77 55.92 -33.11
CA GLY A 246 5.64 56.84 -33.27
C GLY A 246 4.63 56.18 -34.23
N THR A 247 3.33 56.33 -33.94
CA THR A 247 2.15 56.19 -34.86
C THR A 247 1.93 54.86 -35.59
N ALA A 248 0.73 54.33 -35.83
CA ALA A 248 -0.66 54.62 -35.46
C ALA A 248 -1.52 53.43 -35.96
N ASN A 249 -2.71 53.25 -35.37
CA ASN A 249 -3.91 52.54 -35.87
C ASN A 249 -3.82 51.04 -36.18
N GLY A 250 -4.80 50.19 -35.85
CA GLY A 250 -6.10 50.39 -35.22
C GLY A 250 -6.95 49.10 -35.32
N ASN A 251 -7.78 48.90 -34.29
CA ASN A 251 -9.10 48.24 -34.21
C ASN A 251 -9.38 46.78 -34.62
N GLY A 252 -10.13 46.12 -33.72
CA GLY A 252 -11.35 45.36 -34.04
C GLY A 252 -11.26 43.86 -33.84
N SER A 253 -11.64 43.29 -32.69
CA SER A 253 -13.01 42.91 -32.26
C SER A 253 -13.54 41.58 -32.82
N SER A 254 -14.13 40.80 -31.90
CA SER A 254 -15.29 39.89 -32.06
C SER A 254 -15.06 38.37 -32.02
N ALA A 255 -15.70 37.72 -31.05
CA ALA A 255 -16.03 36.28 -30.96
C ALA A 255 -17.34 35.99 -31.75
N PRO A 256 -18.16 34.93 -31.48
CA PRO A 256 -17.97 33.54 -31.00
C PRO A 256 -18.81 32.50 -31.84
N GLY A 257 -18.84 31.23 -31.41
CA GLY A 257 -19.97 30.28 -31.63
C GLY A 257 -19.54 28.85 -32.03
N SER A 258 -20.27 27.74 -31.82
CA SER A 258 -21.26 27.25 -30.83
C SER A 258 -21.71 25.83 -31.29
N VAL A 259 -21.96 24.91 -30.34
CA VAL A 259 -23.03 23.84 -30.36
C VAL A 259 -22.82 22.47 -31.06
N SER A 260 -22.62 21.44 -30.22
CA SER A 260 -23.42 20.18 -29.95
C SER A 260 -23.72 19.02 -30.93
N ARG A 261 -23.89 17.84 -30.27
CA ARG A 261 -24.62 16.56 -30.59
C ARG A 261 -23.83 15.47 -31.35
N GLY A 262 -23.93 14.16 -31.10
CA GLY A 262 -24.73 13.33 -30.18
C GLY A 262 -24.27 11.84 -30.23
N PHE A 263 -24.77 11.02 -29.30
CA PHE A 263 -24.58 9.55 -29.14
C PHE A 263 -25.44 8.71 -30.13
N PRO A 264 -25.18 7.40 -30.36
CA PRO A 264 -25.58 6.25 -29.48
C PRO A 264 -24.46 5.17 -29.31
N SER A 265 -24.23 4.61 -28.12
CA SER A 265 -24.81 3.38 -27.50
C SER A 265 -24.57 2.05 -28.25
N GLU A 266 -23.72 1.18 -27.69
CA GLU A 266 -24.02 -0.27 -27.59
C GLU A 266 -23.23 -0.95 -26.47
N THR A 267 -23.88 -1.92 -25.84
CA THR A 267 -23.59 -2.56 -24.55
C THR A 267 -22.84 -3.87 -24.75
N VAL A 268 -21.76 -4.11 -23.98
CA VAL A 268 -21.31 -5.46 -23.65
C VAL A 268 -20.96 -5.49 -22.16
N VAL A 269 -21.76 -6.22 -21.38
CA VAL A 269 -21.55 -6.46 -19.96
C VAL A 269 -20.48 -7.56 -19.82
N GLY A 270 -19.27 -7.17 -19.43
CA GLY A 270 -18.22 -8.12 -19.03
C GLY A 270 -18.20 -8.28 -17.51
N LEU A 271 -18.67 -9.42 -17.02
CA LEU A 271 -18.34 -9.94 -15.69
C LEU A 271 -16.85 -10.29 -15.67
N ILE A 272 -16.09 -9.76 -14.70
CA ILE A 272 -14.73 -10.24 -14.42
C ILE A 272 -14.65 -10.61 -12.95
N GLU A 273 -14.65 -11.92 -12.70
CA GLU A 273 -14.18 -12.55 -11.47
C GLU A 273 -12.70 -12.22 -11.27
N ILE A 274 -12.37 -11.66 -10.11
CA ILE A 274 -10.98 -11.52 -9.67
C ILE A 274 -10.59 -12.88 -9.07
N VAL A 275 -9.77 -13.63 -9.82
CA VAL A 275 -9.20 -14.92 -9.40
C VAL A 275 -8.14 -14.65 -8.33
N TYR A 276 -8.29 -15.29 -7.17
CA TYR A 276 -7.25 -15.38 -6.14
C TYR A 276 -6.36 -16.60 -6.44
N PRO A 277 -5.02 -16.50 -6.36
CA PRO A 277 -4.18 -17.69 -6.35
C PRO A 277 -4.34 -18.42 -5.00
N GLU A 278 -4.49 -19.75 -5.07
CA GLU A 278 -4.45 -20.67 -3.92
C GLU A 278 -3.13 -20.59 -3.12
#